data_AF-A0A0S2DQ20-F1
#
_entry.id   AF-A0A0S2DQ20-F1
#
_cell.length_a   1.000
_cell.length_b   1.000
_cell.length_c   1.000
_cell.angle_alpha   90.00
_cell.angle_beta   90.00
_cell.angle_gamma   90.00
#
_symmetry.space_group_name_H-M   'P 1'
#
loop_
_entity.id
_entity.type
_entity.pdbx_description
1 polymer ?
#
loop_
_entity_poly.entity_id
_entity_poly.type
_entity_poly.pdbx_seq_one_letter_code
_entity_poly.pdbx_strand_id
1 'polypeptide(L)'
;MADWLRLAGFELRTHTEAGGQFGFKAADGRVAGHADGIIVAGPASFRYPMLWENKAVGTKTFRDCKRNGWPRAVRSTLRRSRSTKPI
;
A
#
# COMPACT_ATOMS: atom_id res chain seq x y z
N MET A 1 -8.87 6.66 -6.95
CA MET A 1 -7.43 7.04 -6.93
C MET A 1 -6.54 5.99 -7.59
N ALA A 2 -6.90 4.72 -7.51
CA ALA A 2 -6.15 3.62 -8.13
C ALA A 2 -6.63 3.27 -9.55
N ASP A 3 -7.60 4.01 -10.09
CA ASP A 3 -8.29 3.65 -11.32
C ASP A 3 -7.37 3.70 -12.54
N TRP A 4 -6.30 4.50 -12.49
CA TRP A 4 -5.27 4.50 -13.53
C TRP A 4 -4.52 3.16 -13.63
N LEU A 5 -4.37 2.39 -12.54
CA LEU A 5 -3.79 1.05 -12.60
C LEU A 5 -4.73 0.09 -13.33
N ARG A 6 -6.04 0.22 -13.10
CA ARG A 6 -7.05 -0.56 -13.83
C ARG A 6 -7.07 -0.21 -15.31
N LEU A 7 -6.98 1.09 -15.64
CA LEU A 7 -6.87 1.57 -17.02
C LEU A 7 -5.57 1.12 -17.70
N ALA A 8 -4.48 0.96 -16.94
CA ALA A 8 -3.22 0.39 -17.43
C ALA A 8 -3.26 -1.14 -17.61
N GLY A 9 -4.41 -1.78 -17.41
CA GLY A 9 -4.60 -3.22 -17.61
C GLY A 9 -4.26 -4.09 -16.40
N PHE A 10 -4.10 -3.50 -15.21
CA PHE A 10 -3.89 -4.27 -13.98
C PHE A 10 -5.21 -4.57 -13.28
N GLU A 11 -5.40 -5.82 -12.83
CA GLU A 11 -6.50 -6.19 -11.96
C GLU A 11 -6.15 -5.86 -10.50
N LEU A 12 -6.65 -4.72 -10.02
CA LEU A 12 -6.44 -4.25 -8.66
C LEU A 12 -7.68 -4.50 -7.78
N ARG A 13 -7.48 -5.30 -6.73
CA ARG A 13 -8.46 -5.59 -5.67
C ARG A 13 -8.15 -4.75 -4.44
N THR A 14 -9.00 -3.79 -4.11
CA THR A 14 -8.81 -2.89 -2.94
C THR A 14 -9.68 -3.23 -1.74
N HIS A 15 -10.76 -3.99 -1.95
CA HIS A 15 -11.67 -4.43 -0.90
C HIS A 15 -11.96 -5.92 -1.01
N THR A 16 -12.11 -6.57 0.13
CA THR A 16 -12.69 -7.92 0.22
C THR A 16 -14.19 -7.86 -0.07
N GLU A 17 -14.83 -9.01 -0.32
CA GLU A 17 -16.29 -9.09 -0.52
C GLU A 17 -17.09 -8.51 0.67
N ALA A 18 -16.48 -8.49 1.87
CA ALA A 18 -17.03 -7.88 3.07
C ALA A 18 -16.69 -6.38 3.23
N GLY A 19 -16.04 -5.74 2.25
CA GLY A 19 -15.64 -4.32 2.28
C GLY A 19 -14.38 -4.02 3.11
N GLY A 20 -13.66 -5.05 3.58
CA GLY A 20 -12.47 -4.91 4.42
C GLY A 20 -11.17 -4.72 3.62
N GLN A 21 -10.10 -4.32 4.31
CA GLN A 21 -8.72 -4.31 3.77
C GLN A 21 -8.17 -5.74 3.72
N PHE A 22 -7.32 -6.05 2.74
CA PHE A 22 -6.72 -7.38 2.62
C PHE A 22 -5.59 -7.57 3.64
N GLY A 23 -5.72 -8.55 4.53
CA GLY A 23 -4.61 -9.00 5.38
C GLY A 23 -3.68 -9.94 4.61
N PHE A 24 -2.37 -9.72 4.68
CA PHE A 24 -1.37 -10.63 4.10
C PHE A 24 -0.43 -11.16 5.18
N LYS A 25 0.04 -12.40 4.97
CA LYS A 25 1.07 -13.06 5.78
C LYS A 25 2.11 -13.66 4.84
N ALA A 26 3.35 -13.22 4.95
CA ALA A 26 4.48 -13.66 4.14
C ALA A 26 5.67 -14.02 5.03
N ALA A 27 6.66 -14.71 4.45
CA ALA A 27 7.89 -15.14 5.12
C ALA A 27 7.62 -15.89 6.45
N ASP A 28 6.78 -16.92 6.39
CA ASP A 28 6.41 -17.75 7.55
C ASP A 28 5.82 -16.94 8.73
N GLY A 29 5.12 -15.85 8.44
CA GLY A 29 4.51 -14.99 9.44
C GLY A 29 5.39 -13.90 10.01
N ARG A 30 6.63 -13.76 9.53
CA ARG A 30 7.51 -12.65 9.92
C ARG A 30 7.07 -11.33 9.32
N VAL A 31 6.33 -11.36 8.22
CA VAL A 31 5.77 -10.17 7.59
C VAL A 31 4.27 -10.34 7.51
N ALA A 32 3.54 -9.72 8.43
CA ALA A 32 2.09 -9.66 8.43
C ALA A 32 1.64 -8.20 8.44
N GLY A 33 0.63 -7.88 7.66
CA GLY A 33 0.13 -6.51 7.55
C GLY A 33 -1.19 -6.44 6.78
N HIS A 34 -1.80 -5.26 6.81
CA HIS A 34 -2.91 -4.94 5.93
C HIS A 34 -2.34 -4.26 4.68
N ALA A 35 -2.84 -4.65 3.52
CA ALA A 35 -2.54 -3.99 2.27
C ALA A 35 -3.68 -3.06 1.84
N ASP A 36 -3.32 -1.90 1.28
CA ASP A 36 -4.30 -0.99 0.65
C ASP A 36 -4.95 -1.63 -0.59
N GLY A 37 -4.26 -2.57 -1.23
CA GLY A 37 -4.82 -3.45 -2.26
C GLY A 37 -3.86 -4.55 -2.71
N ILE A 38 -4.38 -5.48 -3.50
CA ILE A 38 -3.62 -6.56 -4.12
C ILE A 38 -3.83 -6.50 -5.62
N ILE A 39 -2.73 -6.49 -6.38
CA ILE A 39 -2.76 -6.66 -7.82
C ILE A 39 -2.66 -8.15 -8.11
N VAL A 40 -3.72 -8.73 -8.66
CA VAL A 40 -3.85 -10.18 -8.87
C VAL A 40 -3.53 -10.60 -10.30
N ALA A 41 -3.66 -9.68 -11.26
CA ALA A 41 -3.36 -9.93 -12.66
C ALA A 41 -2.99 -8.64 -13.40
N GLY A 42 -2.46 -8.79 -14.61
CA GLY A 42 -2.15 -7.69 -15.52
C GLY A 42 -1.20 -8.13 -16.63
N PRO A 43 -0.47 -7.20 -17.26
CA PRO A 43 0.43 -7.52 -18.37
C PRO A 43 1.42 -8.64 -18.03
N ALA A 44 1.63 -9.58 -18.96
CA ALA A 44 2.37 -10.84 -18.74
C ALA A 44 3.83 -10.66 -18.28
N SER A 45 4.38 -9.45 -18.40
CA SER A 45 5.74 -9.09 -18.01
C SER A 45 5.99 -9.08 -16.49
N PHE A 46 4.95 -9.20 -15.66
CA PHE A 46 5.05 -9.09 -14.21
C PHE A 46 4.70 -10.39 -13.48
N ARG A 47 5.21 -10.54 -12.25
CA ARG A 47 4.85 -11.64 -11.34
C ARG A 47 3.70 -11.18 -10.46
N TYR A 48 2.65 -12.00 -10.38
CA TYR A 48 1.48 -11.79 -9.54
C TYR A 48 1.38 -12.94 -8.52
N PRO A 49 0.76 -12.73 -7.34
CA PRO A 49 0.14 -11.50 -6.86
C PRO A 49 1.16 -10.48 -6.31
N MET A 50 0.85 -9.18 -6.40
CA MET A 50 1.65 -8.09 -5.84
C MET A 50 0.87 -7.29 -4.81
N LEU A 51 1.54 -6.83 -3.76
CA LEU A 51 0.97 -5.91 -2.79
C LEU A 51 1.02 -4.48 -3.33
N TRP A 52 -0.07 -3.75 -3.17
CA TRP A 52 -0.19 -2.36 -3.55
C TRP A 52 -0.48 -1.50 -2.31
N GLU A 53 0.39 -0.52 -2.07
CA GLU A 53 0.29 0.45 -0.98
C GLU A 53 0.21 1.85 -1.59
N ASN A 54 -0.76 2.64 -1.16
CA ASN A 54 -0.89 4.02 -1.60
C ASN A 54 -0.98 4.95 -0.40
N LYS A 55 0.08 5.73 -0.19
CA LYS A 55 0.13 6.75 0.85
C LYS A 55 0.11 8.14 0.24
N ALA A 56 -0.99 8.85 0.46
CA ALA A 56 -1.09 10.27 0.21
C ALA A 56 -0.63 11.09 1.43
N VAL A 57 0.03 12.22 1.18
CA VAL A 57 0.36 13.22 2.21
C VAL A 57 -0.10 14.59 1.74
N GLY A 58 -0.47 15.47 2.67
CA GLY A 58 -0.91 16.83 2.34
C GLY A 58 0.19 17.66 1.69
N THR A 59 -0.20 18.69 0.93
CA THR A 59 0.69 19.52 0.09
C THR A 59 1.87 20.14 0.85
N LYS A 60 1.65 20.58 2.10
CA LYS A 60 2.70 21.14 2.96
C LYS A 60 3.78 20.08 3.27
N THR A 61 3.35 18.92 3.75
CA THR A 61 4.22 17.78 4.04
C THR A 61 4.92 17.27 2.78
N PHE A 62 4.24 17.28 1.63
CA PHE A 62 4.85 16.91 0.35
C PHE A 62 5.98 17.86 -0.05
N ARG A 63 5.76 19.19 0.04
CA ARG A 63 6.81 20.20 -0.23
C ARG A 63 7.98 20.06 0.73
N ASP A 64 7.72 19.82 2.01
CA ASP A 64 8.76 19.59 2.99
C ASP A 64 9.55 18.30 2.73
N CYS A 65 8.87 17.20 2.35
CA CYS A 65 9.53 15.97 1.92
C CYS A 65 10.39 16.17 0.65
N LYS A 66 9.94 16.98 -0.31
CA LYS A 66 10.68 17.27 -1.54
C LYS A 66 11.97 18.07 -1.24
N ARG A 67 11.91 19.03 -0.32
CA ARG A 67 13.03 19.91 0.01
C ARG A 67 14.05 19.28 0.95
N ASN A 68 13.58 18.57 1.98
CA ASN A 68 14.42 18.10 3.09
C ASN A 68 14.61 16.57 3.08
N GLY A 69 14.14 15.89 2.04
CA GLY A 69 14.01 14.42 2.05
C GLY A 69 12.94 13.96 3.04
N TRP A 70 12.81 12.64 3.23
CA TRP A 70 11.78 12.09 4.12
C TRP A 70 12.12 12.36 5.60
N PRO A 71 11.39 13.23 6.32
CA PRO A 71 11.75 13.61 7.69
C PRO A 71 11.59 12.41 8.63
N ARG A 72 12.49 12.27 9.63
CA ARG A 72 12.41 11.21 10.66
C ARG A 72 11.05 11.17 11.37
N ALA A 73 10.44 12.34 11.59
CA ALA A 73 9.12 12.46 12.19
C ALA A 73 8.00 11.85 11.32
N VAL A 74 8.06 11.99 9.99
CA VAL A 74 7.09 11.34 9.09
C VAL A 74 7.36 9.83 9.01
N ARG A 75 8.62 9.41 9.17
CA ARG A 75 9.04 8.00 9.31
C ARG A 75 8.44 7.33 10.57
N SER A 76 8.37 8.04 11.70
CA SER A 76 7.81 7.48 12.93
C SER A 76 6.28 7.33 12.87
N THR A 77 5.58 8.28 12.24
CA THR A 77 4.13 8.16 11.97
C THR A 77 3.82 6.98 11.05
N LEU A 78 4.64 6.77 10.02
CA LEU A 78 4.57 5.60 9.14
C LEU A 78 4.79 4.28 9.88
N ARG A 79 5.75 4.24 10.80
CA ARG A 79 6.06 3.05 11.59
C ARG A 79 4.93 2.71 12.57
N ARG A 80 4.21 3.73 13.07
CA ARG A 80 3.08 3.56 13.99
C ARG A 80 1.81 3.07 13.28
N SER A 81 1.52 3.55 12.05
CA SER A 81 0.32 3.10 11.32
C SER A 81 0.41 1.64 10.86
N ARG A 82 1.63 1.09 10.72
CA ARG A 82 1.85 -0.34 10.41
C ARG A 82 1.73 -1.27 11.62
N SER A 83 1.65 -0.74 12.85
CA SER A 83 1.81 -1.52 14.09
C SER A 83 0.53 -1.67 14.91
N THR A 84 -0.58 -1.00 14.59
CA THR A 84 -1.71 -0.87 15.55
C THR A 84 -3.07 -1.31 15.01
N LYS A 85 -3.15 -2.28 14.09
CA LYS A 85 -4.44 -2.93 13.82
C LYS A 85 -4.26 -4.45 13.87
N PRO A 86 -4.91 -5.14 14.83
CA PRO A 86 -4.92 -6.60 14.85
C PRO A 86 -5.53 -7.10 13.53
N ILE A 87 -4.96 -8.19 13.03
CA ILE A 87 -5.42 -8.95 11.85
C ILE A 87 -6.75 -9.62 12.17
#